data_AF-A0A1H9V4G5-F1
#
_entry.id   AF-A0A1H9V4G5-F1
#
_cell.length_a   1.000
_cell.length_b   1.000
_cell.length_c   1.000
_cell.angle_alpha   90.00
_cell.angle_beta   90.00
_cell.angle_gamma   90.00
#
_symmetry.space_group_name_H-M   'P 1'
#
loop_
_entity.id
_entity.type
_entity.pdbx_description
1 polymer ?
#
loop_
_entity_poly.entity_id
_entity_poly.type
_entity_poly.pdbx_seq_one_letter_code
_entity_poly.pdbx_strand_id
1 'polypeptide(L)'
;MIKLLSITITAVLVIVSWVFLDDLAPVPYVEHIILLVADLGNIWFIIGIFSLILLLYPFFFYGKKNIISLSLGVYFLTTMLVTLFGNFPMPIMGYGTSPVIGYLIAITWLNKNK
;
A
#
# COMPACT_ATOMS: atom_id res chain seq x y z
N MET A 1 6.25 -27.58 -11.16
CA MET A 1 4.83 -27.95 -10.99
C MET A 1 4.19 -27.28 -9.77
N ILE A 2 4.68 -27.51 -8.54
CA ILE A 2 4.10 -26.92 -7.30
C ILE A 2 4.07 -25.38 -7.32
N LYS A 3 5.14 -24.71 -7.77
CA LYS A 3 5.19 -23.24 -7.87
C LYS A 3 4.12 -22.68 -8.81
N LEU A 4 3.96 -23.30 -9.99
CA LEU A 4 2.96 -22.88 -10.97
C LEU A 4 1.56 -23.06 -10.40
N LEU A 5 1.29 -24.20 -9.78
CA LEU A 5 0.01 -24.47 -9.12
C LEU A 5 -0.30 -23.42 -8.04
N SER A 6 0.67 -23.08 -7.20
CA SER A 6 0.51 -22.06 -6.15
C SER A 6 0.21 -20.67 -6.74
N ILE A 7 0.92 -20.26 -7.80
CA ILE A 7 0.66 -18.98 -8.48
C ILE A 7 -0.75 -18.97 -9.07
N THR A 8 -1.15 -20.03 -9.77
CA THR A 8 -2.48 -20.13 -10.37
C THR A 8 -3.58 -20.09 -9.32
N ILE A 9 -3.44 -20.87 -8.24
CA ILE A 9 -4.42 -20.87 -7.13
C ILE A 9 -4.52 -19.48 -6.50
N THR A 10 -3.38 -18.83 -6.22
CA THR A 10 -3.37 -17.49 -5.62
C THR A 10 -4.04 -16.47 -6.54
N ALA A 11 -3.74 -16.51 -7.84
CA ALA A 11 -4.35 -15.62 -8.82
C ALA A 11 -5.87 -15.83 -8.91
N VAL A 12 -6.33 -17.09 -8.92
CA VAL A 12 -7.78 -17.40 -8.91
C VAL A 12 -8.45 -16.87 -7.65
N LEU A 13 -7.86 -17.09 -6.47
CA LEU A 13 -8.41 -16.59 -5.21
C LEU A 13 -8.50 -15.06 -5.18
N VAL A 14 -7.47 -14.36 -5.68
CA VAL A 14 -7.49 -12.90 -5.80
C VAL A 14 -8.60 -12.47 -6.75
N ILE A 15 -8.71 -13.06 -7.94
CA ILE A 15 -9.77 -12.68 -8.91
C ILE A 15 -11.16 -12.91 -8.30
N VAL A 16 -11.38 -14.04 -7.63
CA VAL A 16 -12.66 -14.36 -6.99
C VAL A 16 -12.97 -13.40 -5.84
N SER A 17 -11.99 -12.98 -5.04
CA SER A 17 -12.24 -12.04 -3.93
C SER A 17 -12.70 -10.67 -4.41
N TRP A 18 -12.33 -10.27 -5.63
CA TRP A 18 -12.81 -9.02 -6.24
C TRP A 18 -14.25 -9.08 -6.73
N VAL A 19 -14.85 -10.27 -6.85
CA VAL A 19 -16.28 -10.44 -7.18
C VAL A 19 -17.17 -10.19 -5.94
N PHE A 20 -16.64 -10.47 -4.75
CA PHE A 20 -17.35 -10.37 -3.48
C PHE A 20 -16.73 -9.29 -2.58
N LEU A 21 -16.76 -8.04 -3.06
CA LEU A 21 -16.33 -6.89 -2.27
C LEU A 21 -17.30 -6.63 -1.11
N ASP A 22 -16.75 -6.08 -0.03
CA ASP A 22 -17.53 -5.62 1.12
C ASP A 22 -18.52 -4.53 0.69
N ASP A 23 -19.78 -4.66 1.11
CA ASP A 23 -20.89 -3.76 0.81
C ASP A 23 -21.18 -2.76 1.93
N LEU A 24 -20.38 -2.79 3.01
CA LEU A 24 -20.46 -1.81 4.08
C LEU A 24 -20.17 -0.39 3.56
N ALA A 25 -20.84 0.57 4.20
CA ALA A 25 -20.64 1.98 3.90
C ALA A 25 -19.20 2.40 4.24
N PRO A 26 -18.57 3.21 3.37
CA PRO A 26 -17.18 3.57 3.54
C PRO A 26 -16.97 4.47 4.75
N VAL A 27 -15.86 4.25 5.47
CA VAL A 27 -15.48 5.08 6.62
C VAL A 27 -14.44 6.12 6.16
N PRO A 28 -14.73 7.43 6.24
CA PRO A 28 -13.88 8.46 5.60
C PRO A 28 -12.41 8.44 6.03
N TYR A 29 -12.10 8.24 7.31
CA TYR A 29 -10.72 8.21 7.81
C TYR A 29 -9.98 6.89 7.53
N VAL A 30 -10.66 5.89 6.97
CA VAL A 30 -10.08 4.58 6.61
C VAL A 30 -9.79 4.55 5.11
N GLU A 31 -10.79 4.87 4.30
CA GLU A 31 -10.80 4.60 2.85
C GLU A 31 -10.71 5.87 2.01
N HIS A 32 -11.15 7.00 2.55
CA HIS A 32 -11.19 8.28 1.86
C HIS A 32 -10.32 9.35 2.54
N ILE A 33 -9.27 8.91 3.25
CA ILE A 33 -8.44 9.81 4.06
C ILE A 33 -7.73 10.88 3.21
N ILE A 34 -7.43 10.58 1.94
CA ILE A 34 -6.87 11.56 1.00
C ILE A 34 -7.88 12.66 0.68
N LEU A 35 -9.17 12.32 0.55
CA LEU A 35 -10.25 13.30 0.35
C LEU A 35 -10.49 14.11 1.63
N LEU A 36 -10.46 13.46 2.80
CA LEU A 36 -10.54 14.13 4.10
C LEU A 36 -9.44 15.20 4.23
N VAL A 37 -8.22 14.89 3.79
CA VAL A 37 -7.09 15.84 3.78
C VAL A 37 -7.29 16.93 2.74
N ALA A 38 -7.92 16.63 1.60
CA ALA A 38 -8.28 17.62 0.59
C ALA A 38 -9.28 18.65 1.12
N ASP A 39 -10.25 18.22 1.92
CA ASP A 39 -11.26 19.09 2.53
C ASP A 39 -10.65 20.09 3.54
N LEU A 40 -9.45 19.80 4.07
CA LEU A 40 -8.71 20.74 4.93
C LEU A 40 -8.03 21.86 4.12
N GLY A 41 -7.91 21.70 2.80
CA GLY A 41 -7.38 22.69 1.86
C GLY A 41 -6.19 22.19 1.02
N ASN A 42 -5.91 22.90 -0.07
CA ASN A 42 -4.94 22.48 -1.10
C ASN A 42 -3.52 22.23 -0.57
N ILE A 43 -3.08 23.01 0.43
CA ILE A 43 -1.75 22.84 1.03
C ILE A 43 -1.65 21.48 1.73
N TRP A 44 -2.68 21.11 2.51
CA TRP A 44 -2.73 19.83 3.21
C TRP A 44 -2.78 18.67 2.23
N PHE A 45 -3.57 18.79 1.17
CA PHE A 45 -3.63 17.80 0.09
C PHE A 45 -2.25 17.53 -0.53
N ILE A 46 -1.52 18.60 -0.90
CA ILE A 46 -0.20 18.49 -1.50
C ILE A 46 0.79 17.83 -0.52
N ILE A 47 0.80 18.25 0.75
CA ILE A 47 1.67 17.66 1.78
C ILE A 47 1.31 16.18 1.99
N GLY A 48 0.02 15.83 2.03
CA GLY A 48 -0.45 14.46 2.19
C GLY A 48 0.04 13.55 1.06
N ILE A 49 -0.15 13.96 -0.19
CA ILE A 49 0.36 13.22 -1.35
C ILE A 49 1.89 13.11 -1.30
N PHE A 50 2.59 14.21 -1.01
CA PHE A 50 4.04 14.20 -0.95
C PHE A 50 4.57 13.26 0.13
N SER A 51 3.90 13.20 1.28
CA SER A 51 4.22 12.28 2.38
C SER A 51 4.08 10.82 1.95
N LEU A 52 3.01 10.48 1.22
CA LEU A 52 2.80 9.13 0.69
C LEU A 52 3.87 8.73 -0.33
N ILE A 53 4.23 9.63 -1.24
CA ILE A 53 5.31 9.41 -2.21
C ILE A 53 6.65 9.21 -1.47
N LEU A 54 6.91 9.99 -0.42
CA LEU A 54 8.13 9.88 0.37
C LEU A 54 8.27 8.52 1.06
N LEU A 55 7.16 7.87 1.45
CA LEU A 55 7.18 6.51 1.99
C LEU A 55 7.69 5.47 0.98
N LEU A 56 7.58 5.74 -0.32
CA LEU A 56 8.11 4.83 -1.35
C LEU A 56 9.62 5.01 -1.59
N TYR A 57 10.19 6.15 -1.19
CA TYR A 57 11.58 6.50 -1.44
C TYR A 57 12.61 5.44 -0.99
N PRO A 58 12.49 4.83 0.21
CA PRO A 58 13.47 3.85 0.68
C PRO A 58 13.63 2.64 -0.24
N PHE A 59 12.55 2.22 -0.89
CA PHE A 59 12.48 1.00 -1.71
C PHE A 59 13.08 1.19 -3.10
N PHE A 60 12.90 2.37 -3.70
CA PHE A 60 13.31 2.63 -5.09
C PHE A 60 14.66 3.35 -5.20
N PHE A 61 15.03 4.18 -4.21
CA PHE A 61 16.17 5.11 -4.34
C PHE A 61 17.23 5.00 -3.24
N TYR A 62 16.86 4.58 -2.02
CA TYR A 62 17.80 4.60 -0.89
C TYR A 62 18.64 3.31 -0.77
N GLY A 63 18.08 2.13 -1.07
CA GLY A 63 18.72 0.81 -0.88
C GLY A 63 19.56 0.31 -2.06
N LYS A 64 20.27 -0.82 -1.86
CA LYS A 64 20.77 -1.64 -2.97
C LYS A 64 19.60 -2.01 -3.87
N LYS A 65 19.79 -1.90 -5.20
CA LYS A 65 18.82 -2.35 -6.22
C LYS A 65 18.72 -3.88 -6.25
N ASN A 66 18.16 -4.44 -5.19
CA ASN A 66 17.84 -5.85 -5.06
C ASN A 66 16.37 -6.06 -5.40
N ILE A 67 16.05 -7.24 -5.96
CA ILE A 67 14.70 -7.63 -6.30
C ILE A 67 13.75 -7.50 -5.11
N ILE A 68 14.20 -7.81 -3.89
CA ILE A 68 13.37 -7.70 -2.68
C ILE A 68 12.96 -6.25 -2.40
N SER A 69 13.88 -5.30 -2.56
CA SER A 69 13.60 -3.87 -2.37
C SER A 69 12.56 -3.39 -3.39
N LEU A 70 12.75 -3.78 -4.66
CA LEU A 70 11.82 -3.44 -5.73
C LEU A 70 10.44 -4.08 -5.50
N SER A 71 10.39 -5.35 -5.10
CA SER A 71 9.15 -6.05 -4.80
C SER A 71 8.37 -5.40 -3.65
N LEU A 72 9.06 -4.99 -2.58
CA LEU A 72 8.43 -4.27 -1.46
C LEU A 72 7.91 -2.89 -1.90
N GLY A 73 8.70 -2.15 -2.69
CA GLY A 73 8.27 -0.86 -3.24
C GLY A 73 7.04 -0.98 -4.14
N VAL A 74 7.02 -1.99 -5.02
CA VAL A 74 5.86 -2.29 -5.85
C VAL A 74 4.66 -2.70 -5.00
N TYR A 75 4.84 -3.52 -3.97
CA TYR A 75 3.77 -3.91 -3.04
C TYR A 75 3.13 -2.70 -2.33
N PHE A 76 3.94 -1.81 -1.75
CA PHE A 76 3.40 -0.61 -1.12
C PHE A 76 2.76 0.34 -2.14
N LEU A 77 3.34 0.49 -3.33
CA LEU A 77 2.76 1.30 -4.39
C LEU A 77 1.41 0.74 -4.86
N THR A 78 1.29 -0.56 -5.12
CA THR A 78 0.03 -1.17 -5.57
C THR A 78 -1.05 -1.10 -4.51
N THR A 79 -0.71 -1.33 -3.24
CA THR A 79 -1.65 -1.17 -2.12
C THR A 79 -2.09 0.29 -1.89
N MET A 80 -1.27 1.27 -2.27
CA MET A 80 -1.70 2.68 -2.30
C MET A 80 -2.58 2.98 -3.51
N LEU A 81 -2.28 2.44 -4.69
CA LEU A 81 -3.04 2.71 -5.91
C LEU A 81 -4.42 2.04 -5.90
N VAL A 82 -4.55 0.87 -5.26
CA VAL A 82 -5.81 0.12 -5.24
C VAL A 82 -6.93 0.90 -4.53
N THR A 83 -6.60 1.79 -3.59
CA THR A 83 -7.58 2.62 -2.87
C THR A 83 -8.27 3.65 -3.78
N LEU A 84 -7.78 3.85 -5.00
CA LEU A 84 -8.43 4.68 -6.01
C LEU A 84 -9.59 3.98 -6.73
N PHE A 85 -9.69 2.65 -6.62
CA PHE A 85 -10.65 1.82 -7.37
C PHE A 85 -11.76 1.20 -6.49
N GLY A 86 -11.66 1.32 -5.17
CA GLY A 86 -12.63 0.77 -4.24
C GLY A 86 -12.42 1.27 -2.81
N ASN A 87 -13.30 0.84 -1.91
CA ASN A 87 -13.30 1.20 -0.50
C ASN A 87 -12.23 0.42 0.27
N PHE A 88 -10.97 0.65 -0.08
CA PHE A 88 -9.83 -0.02 0.56
C PHE A 88 -9.10 0.92 1.52
N PRO A 89 -8.62 0.42 2.66
CA PRO A 89 -7.88 1.22 3.62
C PRO A 89 -6.57 1.72 3.04
N MET A 90 -6.32 3.03 3.14
CA MET A 90 -5.04 3.60 2.71
C MET A 90 -3.91 3.08 3.62
N PRO A 91 -2.88 2.39 3.09
CA PRO A 91 -1.81 1.87 3.94
C PRO A 91 -1.05 3.01 4.60
N ILE A 92 -0.67 2.80 5.86
CA ILE A 92 0.13 3.70 6.72
C ILE A 92 -0.62 4.99 7.14
N MET A 93 -1.32 5.65 6.22
CA MET A 93 -2.06 6.88 6.49
C MET A 93 -3.44 6.61 7.10
N GLY A 94 -4.14 5.58 6.63
CA GLY A 94 -5.46 5.19 7.13
C GLY A 94 -5.41 4.43 8.45
N TYR A 95 -6.56 3.86 8.81
CA TYR A 95 -6.71 3.16 10.09
C TYR A 95 -6.18 1.72 10.01
N GLY A 96 -5.13 1.41 10.77
CA GLY A 96 -4.60 0.06 10.91
C GLY A 96 -3.14 0.02 11.36
N THR A 97 -2.82 -0.84 12.32
CA THR A 97 -1.44 -0.97 12.84
C THR A 97 -0.57 -1.88 11.96
N SER A 98 -1.16 -2.85 11.27
CA SER A 98 -0.40 -3.83 10.49
C SER A 98 0.39 -3.23 9.32
N PRO A 99 -0.11 -2.27 8.52
CA PRO A 99 0.69 -1.68 7.44
C PRO A 99 1.86 -0.87 7.99
N VAL A 100 1.66 -0.20 9.14
CA VAL A 100 2.72 0.56 9.83
C VAL A 100 3.82 -0.36 10.32
N ILE A 101 3.47 -1.45 11.02
CA ILE A 101 4.44 -2.45 11.49
C ILE A 101 5.18 -3.09 10.30
N GLY A 102 4.44 -3.50 9.26
CA GLY A 102 5.02 -4.09 8.06
C GLY A 102 6.01 -3.15 7.36
N TYR A 103 5.66 -1.87 7.24
CA TYR A 103 6.54 -0.84 6.68
C TYR A 103 7.83 -0.69 7.50
N LEU A 104 7.73 -0.58 8.83
CA LEU A 104 8.89 -0.45 9.72
C LEU A 104 9.82 -1.66 9.64
N ILE A 105 9.26 -2.88 9.58
CA ILE A 105 10.04 -4.11 9.37
C ILE A 105 10.77 -4.04 8.02
N ALA A 106 10.06 -3.65 6.95
CA ALA A 106 10.60 -3.59 5.60
C ALA A 106 11.78 -2.60 5.50
N ILE A 107 11.64 -1.37 6.00
CA ILE A 107 12.72 -0.38 5.97
C ILE A 107 13.89 -0.76 6.88
N THR A 108 13.63 -1.40 8.03
CA THR A 108 14.69 -1.86 8.93
C THR A 108 15.50 -2.98 8.29
N TRP A 109 14.83 -3.91 7.61
CA TRP A 109 15.47 -4.96 6.85
C TRP A 109 16.31 -4.37 5.71
N LEU A 110 15.78 -3.39 4.97
CA LEU A 110 16.54 -2.70 3.92
C LEU A 110 17.77 -2.02 4.47
N ASN A 111 17.66 -1.34 5.62
CA ASN A 111 18.79 -0.66 6.23
C ASN A 111 19.90 -1.63 6.67
N LYS A 112 19.53 -2.80 7.20
CA LYS A 112 20.50 -3.85 7.58
C LYS A 112 21.17 -4.54 6.39
N ASN A 113 20.49 -4.63 5.25
CA ASN A 113 20.97 -5.34 4.04
C ASN A 113 21.41 -4.40 2.91
N LYS A 114 21.69 -3.14 3.25
CA LYS A 114 22.20 -2.14 2.32
C LYS A 114 23.60 -2.44 1.80
#